data_AF-A0A4Q3VB76-F1
#
_entry.id   AF-A0A4Q3VB76-F1
#
_cell.length_a   1.000
_cell.length_b   1.000
_cell.length_c   1.000
_cell.angle_alpha   90.00
_cell.angle_beta   90.00
_cell.angle_gamma   90.00
#
_symmetry.space_group_name_H-M   'P 1'
#
loop_
_entity.id
_entity.type
_entity.pdbx_description
1 polymer ?
#
loop_
_entity_poly.entity_id
_entity_poly.type
_entity_poly.pdbx_seq_one_letter_code
_entity_poly.pdbx_strand_id
1 'polypeptide(L)'
;MAVSSPASRPAANAEQIRSILAKRGITDKVVVIGIRGYYRDSMGKPGVNDRGIYDDALFIISPDYFRAYNANTDPSVARKGIASLSPGVWRYKPGIHGISRPIAQQYAAFRQASNVTVIRDGGKKETGQFGINIHRGSINSTSSEGCQTIKPDQWEEFRGALNRELAQYGQESFPYILIEGPIR
;
A
#
# COMPACT_ATOMS: atom_id res chain seq x y z
N MET A 1 -20.60 10.32 5.29
CA MET A 1 -19.72 11.32 4.67
C MET A 1 -18.60 10.57 3.97
N ALA A 2 -18.12 11.07 2.82
CA ALA A 2 -16.97 10.46 2.15
C ALA A 2 -15.73 10.53 3.05
N VAL A 3 -14.85 9.54 2.95
CA VAL A 3 -13.61 9.51 3.72
C VAL A 3 -12.67 10.63 3.24
N SER A 4 -11.93 11.23 4.17
CA SER A 4 -10.98 12.30 3.84
C SER A 4 -9.93 11.78 2.85
N SER A 5 -9.73 12.52 1.76
CA SER A 5 -8.76 12.18 0.72
C SER A 5 -8.21 13.45 0.05
N PRO A 6 -6.94 13.44 -0.42
CA PRO A 6 -6.38 14.53 -1.19
C PRO A 6 -7.12 14.75 -2.52
N ALA A 7 -7.19 16.01 -2.96
CA ALA A 7 -7.73 16.38 -4.26
C ALA A 7 -6.80 15.99 -5.43
N SER A 8 -5.49 15.91 -5.18
CA SER A 8 -4.46 15.58 -6.17
C SER A 8 -3.68 14.33 -5.76
N ARG A 9 -3.01 13.74 -6.76
CA ARG A 9 -2.09 12.62 -6.50
C ARG A 9 -0.86 13.07 -5.71
N PRO A 10 -0.21 12.15 -4.99
CA PRO A 10 1.07 12.43 -4.35
C PRO A 10 2.11 12.87 -5.39
N ALA A 11 2.97 13.80 -4.99
CA ALA A 11 4.08 14.28 -5.79
C ALA A 11 5.39 13.95 -5.07
N ALA A 12 6.17 13.01 -5.59
CA ALA A 12 7.49 12.72 -5.05
C ALA A 12 8.54 12.82 -6.14
N ASN A 13 9.73 13.26 -5.74
CA ASN A 13 10.89 13.24 -6.62
C ASN A 13 11.25 11.77 -6.93
N ALA A 14 11.17 11.40 -8.20
CA ALA A 14 11.48 10.04 -8.66
C ALA A 14 12.92 9.63 -8.31
N GLU A 15 13.88 10.56 -8.34
CA GLU A 15 15.28 10.31 -7.97
C GLU A 15 15.40 9.98 -6.48
N GLN A 16 14.67 10.70 -5.63
CA GLN A 16 14.65 10.44 -4.19
C GLN A 16 14.11 9.04 -3.90
N ILE A 17 12.98 8.67 -4.53
CA ILE A 17 12.42 7.32 -4.38
C ILE A 17 13.42 6.28 -4.90
N ARG A 18 14.01 6.47 -6.07
CA ARG A 18 15.02 5.54 -6.61
C ARG A 18 16.25 5.42 -5.69
N SER A 19 16.69 6.49 -5.03
CA SER A 19 17.77 6.45 -4.04
C SER A 19 17.39 5.60 -2.81
N ILE A 20 16.15 5.72 -2.33
CA ILE A 20 15.60 4.90 -1.24
C ILE A 20 15.61 3.41 -1.61
N LEU A 21 15.26 3.08 -2.87
CA LEU A 21 15.28 1.72 -3.41
C LEU A 21 16.72 1.17 -3.50
N ALA A 22 17.65 1.96 -4.05
CA ALA A 22 19.04 1.57 -4.22
C ALA A 22 19.73 1.27 -2.88
N LYS A 23 19.51 2.11 -1.85
CA LYS A 23 20.04 1.90 -0.50
C LYS A 23 19.53 0.61 0.17
N ARG A 24 18.41 0.07 -0.28
CA ARG A 24 17.81 -1.18 0.22
C ARG A 24 18.22 -2.40 -0.61
N GLY A 25 19.10 -2.24 -1.61
CA GLY A 25 19.58 -3.33 -2.44
C GLY A 25 18.51 -3.95 -3.33
N ILE A 26 17.46 -3.19 -3.67
CA ILE A 26 16.35 -3.68 -4.51
C ILE A 26 16.81 -3.71 -5.97
N THR A 27 16.82 -4.89 -6.57
CA THR A 27 17.27 -5.12 -7.95
C THR A 27 16.14 -5.43 -8.93
N ASP A 28 14.93 -5.74 -8.42
CA ASP A 28 13.73 -5.92 -9.22
C ASP A 28 13.46 -4.69 -10.09
N LYS A 29 12.99 -4.94 -11.32
CA LYS A 29 12.63 -3.87 -12.25
C LYS A 29 11.34 -3.20 -11.80
N VAL A 30 10.33 -3.97 -11.42
CA VAL A 30 9.03 -3.46 -10.98
C VAL A 30 8.94 -3.52 -9.45
N VAL A 31 8.67 -2.37 -8.85
CA VAL A 31 8.63 -2.16 -7.40
C VAL A 31 7.41 -1.31 -7.04
N VAL A 32 6.83 -1.58 -5.87
CA VAL A 32 5.85 -0.68 -5.25
C VAL A 32 6.41 -0.17 -3.93
N ILE A 33 6.36 1.13 -3.71
CA ILE A 33 6.69 1.74 -2.41
C ILE A 33 5.45 2.43 -1.84
N GLY A 34 5.11 2.08 -0.60
CA GLY A 34 4.15 2.78 0.24
C GLY A 34 4.87 3.72 1.20
N ILE A 35 4.35 4.92 1.35
CA ILE A 35 4.79 5.92 2.31
C ILE A 35 3.62 6.16 3.25
N ARG A 36 3.73 5.62 4.47
CA ARG A 36 2.80 5.86 5.56
C ARG A 36 2.95 7.29 6.07
N GLY A 37 1.86 7.98 6.34
CA GLY A 37 1.83 9.38 6.74
C GLY A 37 2.43 10.32 5.70
N TYR A 38 2.20 10.05 4.40
CA TYR A 38 2.74 10.92 3.34
C TYR A 38 2.21 12.36 3.47
N TYR A 39 0.92 12.51 3.78
CA TYR A 39 0.25 13.79 4.03
C TYR A 39 0.11 14.11 5.53
N ARG A 40 0.83 13.42 6.43
CA ARG A 40 0.66 13.50 7.90
C ARG A 40 0.56 14.92 8.48
N ASP A 41 1.32 15.85 7.90
CA ASP A 41 1.38 17.22 8.43
C ASP A 41 0.43 18.19 7.68
N SER A 42 -0.30 17.70 6.67
CA SER A 42 -1.20 18.46 5.79
C SER A 42 -2.64 17.94 5.72
N MET A 43 -2.89 16.75 6.26
CA MET A 43 -4.19 16.11 6.36
C MET A 43 -4.40 15.52 7.75
N GLY A 44 -5.66 15.48 8.19
CA GLY A 44 -5.98 15.00 9.53
C GLY A 44 -5.44 15.94 10.61
N LYS A 45 -4.90 15.38 11.68
CA LYS A 45 -4.27 16.12 12.77
C LYS A 45 -2.75 16.23 12.50
N PRO A 46 -2.20 17.45 12.41
CA PRO A 46 -0.76 17.64 12.16
C PRO A 46 0.12 16.84 13.12
N GLY A 47 1.13 16.16 12.58
CA GLY A 47 2.06 15.32 13.34
C GLY A 47 1.48 13.97 13.81
N VAL A 48 0.26 13.61 13.40
CA VAL A 48 -0.39 12.35 13.79
C VAL A 48 -0.68 11.50 12.56
N ASN A 49 -0.33 10.22 12.64
CA ASN A 49 -0.69 9.24 11.61
C ASN A 49 -2.12 8.77 11.84
N ASP A 50 -3.08 9.49 11.26
CA ASP A 50 -4.51 9.20 11.42
C ASP A 50 -4.88 7.90 10.69
N ARG A 51 -5.84 7.16 11.26
CA ARG A 51 -6.36 5.93 10.65
C ARG A 51 -7.67 6.19 9.93
N GLY A 52 -7.91 5.45 8.85
CA GLY A 52 -9.18 5.50 8.14
C GLY A 52 -9.33 6.69 7.20
N ILE A 53 -8.23 7.30 6.76
CA ILE A 53 -8.19 8.34 5.73
C ILE A 53 -7.17 7.98 4.65
N TYR A 54 -7.22 8.64 3.48
CA TYR A 54 -6.26 8.41 2.38
C TYR A 54 -5.07 9.38 2.44
N ASP A 55 -4.39 9.46 3.57
CA ASP A 55 -3.23 10.34 3.81
C ASP A 55 -1.88 9.68 3.46
N ASP A 56 -1.91 8.45 2.94
CA ASP A 56 -0.72 7.75 2.48
C ASP A 56 -0.55 7.84 0.96
N ALA A 57 0.63 7.42 0.50
CA ALA A 57 0.96 7.36 -0.91
C ALA A 57 1.54 6.01 -1.28
N LEU A 58 1.07 5.45 -2.41
CA LEU A 58 1.72 4.32 -3.08
C LEU A 58 2.28 4.77 -4.42
N PHE A 59 3.48 4.31 -4.77
CA PHE A 59 4.12 4.58 -6.05
C PHE A 59 4.45 3.26 -6.73
N ILE A 60 4.18 3.18 -8.03
CA ILE A 60 4.70 2.11 -8.91
C ILE A 60 5.95 2.67 -9.58
N ILE A 61 7.03 1.90 -9.53
CA ILE A 61 8.32 2.24 -10.15
C ILE A 61 8.73 1.07 -11.04
N SER A 62 9.06 1.40 -12.28
CA SER A 62 9.78 0.55 -13.22
C SER A 62 10.87 1.36 -13.94
N PRO A 63 11.66 0.76 -14.84
CA PRO A 63 12.54 1.52 -15.73
C PRO A 63 11.78 2.61 -16.51
N ASP A 64 10.63 2.26 -17.09
CA ASP A 64 9.90 3.14 -18.03
C ASP A 64 8.63 3.76 -17.43
N TYR A 65 8.30 3.43 -16.18
CA TYR A 65 7.08 3.88 -15.51
C TYR A 65 7.36 4.42 -14.10
N PHE A 66 6.77 5.58 -13.80
CA PHE A 66 6.74 6.12 -12.44
C PHE A 66 5.40 6.82 -12.22
N ARG A 67 4.60 6.34 -11.26
CA ARG A 67 3.28 6.92 -10.98
C ARG A 67 2.92 6.79 -9.52
N ALA A 68 2.32 7.85 -8.99
CA ALA A 68 1.86 7.95 -7.61
C ALA A 68 0.33 7.81 -7.51
N TYR A 69 -0.14 7.31 -6.37
CA TYR A 69 -1.54 7.04 -6.09
C TYR A 69 -1.85 7.37 -4.62
N ASN A 70 -3.01 7.96 -4.38
CA ASN A 70 -3.54 8.20 -3.04
C ASN A 70 -3.93 6.85 -2.42
N ALA A 71 -3.47 6.63 -1.20
CA ALA A 71 -3.58 5.34 -0.56
C ALA A 71 -3.82 5.46 0.95
N ASN A 72 -4.08 4.31 1.55
CA ASN A 72 -4.12 4.08 2.98
C ASN A 72 -3.32 2.79 3.23
N THR A 73 -2.40 2.83 4.19
CA THR A 73 -1.46 1.77 4.54
C THR A 73 -1.64 1.26 5.97
N ASP A 74 -2.69 1.75 6.62
CA ASP A 74 -3.09 1.43 7.98
C ASP A 74 -4.49 0.82 8.04
N PRO A 75 -4.80 0.05 9.08
CA PRO A 75 -6.18 -0.37 9.32
C PRO A 75 -7.10 0.84 9.51
N SER A 76 -8.34 0.76 9.04
CA SER A 76 -9.33 1.84 9.14
C SER A 76 -9.76 2.14 10.58
N VAL A 77 -9.50 1.22 11.51
CA VAL A 77 -9.98 1.28 12.89
C VAL A 77 -8.86 0.95 13.88
N ALA A 78 -9.00 1.45 15.11
CA ALA A 78 -8.17 1.06 16.24
C ALA A 78 -8.95 0.11 17.15
N ARG A 79 -8.53 -1.15 17.23
CA ARG A 79 -9.15 -2.19 18.08
C ARG A 79 -8.09 -3.22 18.44
N LYS A 80 -8.06 -3.64 19.71
CA LYS A 80 -7.11 -4.65 20.21
C LYS A 80 -6.98 -5.83 19.24
N GLY A 81 -5.74 -6.13 18.86
CA GLY A 81 -5.42 -7.24 17.97
C GLY A 81 -5.50 -6.95 16.47
N ILE A 82 -5.95 -5.76 16.04
CA ILE A 82 -5.88 -5.36 14.64
C ILE A 82 -4.43 -5.21 14.20
N ALA A 83 -4.09 -5.82 13.07
CA ALA A 83 -2.73 -5.84 12.54
C ALA A 83 -2.45 -4.63 11.66
N SER A 84 -1.30 -3.98 11.87
CA SER A 84 -0.73 -2.98 10.97
C SER A 84 0.57 -3.52 10.40
N LEU A 85 0.77 -3.44 9.09
CA LEU A 85 2.02 -3.87 8.46
C LEU A 85 3.20 -3.06 9.01
N SER A 86 4.27 -3.72 9.43
CA SER A 86 5.49 -3.03 9.82
C SER A 86 6.20 -2.44 8.60
N PRO A 87 6.85 -1.26 8.72
CA PRO A 87 7.79 -0.79 7.71
C PRO A 87 8.85 -1.84 7.40
N GLY A 88 9.21 -1.97 6.14
CA GLY A 88 10.09 -3.04 5.67
C GLY A 88 9.97 -3.32 4.18
N VAL A 89 10.63 -4.38 3.73
CA VAL A 89 10.57 -4.88 2.36
C VAL A 89 9.84 -6.22 2.37
N TRP A 90 8.75 -6.32 1.63
CA TRP A 90 7.85 -7.47 1.63
C TRP A 90 7.61 -7.94 0.19
N ARG A 91 7.35 -9.22 -0.04
CA ARG A 91 7.03 -9.71 -1.40
C ARG A 91 5.53 -9.81 -1.60
N TYR A 92 5.05 -9.28 -2.71
CA TYR A 92 3.65 -9.32 -3.13
C TYR A 92 3.52 -9.84 -4.55
N LYS A 93 2.34 -10.37 -4.90
CA LYS A 93 2.03 -10.88 -6.24
C LYS A 93 0.56 -10.65 -6.60
N PRO A 94 0.19 -10.62 -7.90
CA PRO A 94 -1.20 -10.60 -8.31
C PRO A 94 -2.01 -11.74 -7.67
N GLY A 95 -3.27 -11.49 -7.33
CA GLY A 95 -4.16 -12.48 -6.75
C GLY A 95 -5.56 -11.95 -6.47
N ILE A 96 -6.27 -12.65 -5.57
CA ILE A 96 -7.67 -12.38 -5.23
C ILE A 96 -7.79 -12.02 -3.74
N HIS A 97 -8.50 -10.93 -3.44
CA HIS A 97 -8.92 -10.57 -2.09
C HIS A 97 -10.23 -11.31 -1.73
N GLY A 98 -10.38 -11.67 -0.45
CA GLY A 98 -11.58 -12.33 0.04
C GLY A 98 -11.69 -13.80 -0.37
N ILE A 99 -10.58 -14.53 -0.51
CA ILE A 99 -10.58 -15.94 -0.97
C ILE A 99 -11.47 -16.89 -0.15
N SER A 100 -11.74 -16.57 1.11
CA SER A 100 -12.65 -17.33 1.98
C SER A 100 -14.12 -16.90 1.87
N ARG A 101 -14.41 -15.86 1.08
CA ARG A 101 -15.76 -15.35 0.81
C ARG A 101 -16.35 -16.01 -0.44
N PRO A 102 -17.69 -15.98 -0.62
CA PRO A 102 -18.32 -16.42 -1.86
C PRO A 102 -17.70 -15.74 -3.09
N ILE A 103 -17.65 -16.44 -4.22
CA ILE A 103 -17.01 -15.97 -5.47
C ILE A 103 -17.51 -14.58 -5.89
N ALA A 104 -18.81 -14.31 -5.73
CA ALA A 104 -19.42 -13.01 -6.05
C ALA A 104 -18.87 -11.82 -5.23
N GLN A 105 -18.17 -12.08 -4.13
CA GLN A 105 -17.54 -11.07 -3.25
C GLN A 105 -16.01 -11.02 -3.42
N GLN A 106 -15.45 -11.90 -4.26
CA GLN A 106 -14.03 -11.95 -4.54
C GLN A 106 -13.67 -10.93 -5.62
N TYR A 107 -12.51 -10.30 -5.48
CA TYR A 107 -12.03 -9.33 -6.46
C TYR A 107 -10.51 -9.28 -6.52
N ALA A 108 -9.99 -8.74 -7.62
CA ALA A 108 -8.56 -8.65 -7.85
C ALA A 108 -7.86 -7.80 -6.77
N ALA A 109 -6.68 -8.25 -6.38
CA ALA A 109 -5.79 -7.58 -5.42
C ALA A 109 -4.34 -8.01 -5.66
N PHE A 110 -3.41 -7.41 -4.93
CA PHE A 110 -2.05 -7.91 -4.81
C PHE A 110 -1.86 -8.47 -3.41
N ARG A 111 -1.46 -9.73 -3.29
CA ARG A 111 -1.40 -10.43 -2.00
C ARG A 111 0.03 -10.68 -1.58
N GLN A 112 0.19 -11.01 -0.30
CA GLN A 112 1.43 -11.58 0.23
C GLN A 112 1.92 -12.74 -0.64
N ALA A 113 3.19 -12.64 -1.06
CA ALA A 113 3.95 -13.71 -1.70
C ALA A 113 4.97 -14.32 -0.74
N SER A 114 5.28 -13.66 0.38
CA SER A 114 6.12 -14.14 1.48
C SER A 114 5.52 -13.74 2.83
N ASN A 115 6.07 -14.27 3.93
CA ASN A 115 5.69 -13.81 5.26
C ASN A 115 5.98 -12.32 5.41
N VAL A 116 5.12 -11.63 6.15
CA VAL A 116 5.33 -10.23 6.53
C VAL A 116 5.31 -10.10 8.04
N THR A 117 5.86 -9.01 8.54
CA THR A 117 5.74 -8.64 9.96
C THR A 117 4.65 -7.61 10.15
N VAL A 118 3.79 -7.85 11.15
CA VAL A 118 2.77 -6.91 11.59
C VAL A 118 3.00 -6.52 13.05
N ILE A 119 2.58 -5.31 13.40
CA ILE A 119 2.42 -4.87 14.79
C ILE A 119 0.92 -4.79 15.03
N ARG A 120 0.43 -5.52 16.03
CA ARG A 120 -0.96 -5.45 16.44
C ARG A 120 -1.21 -4.28 17.37
N ASP A 121 -2.41 -3.73 17.34
CA ASP A 121 -2.89 -2.84 18.39
C ASP A 121 -2.76 -3.53 19.75
N GLY A 122 -1.97 -2.94 20.64
CA GLY A 122 -1.50 -3.56 21.89
C GLY A 122 -0.02 -3.96 21.88
N GLY A 123 0.72 -3.72 20.79
CA GLY A 123 2.18 -3.80 20.72
C GLY A 123 2.74 -5.18 20.35
N LYS A 124 1.91 -6.22 20.19
CA LYS A 124 2.38 -7.56 19.81
C LYS A 124 2.91 -7.55 18.38
N LYS A 125 4.18 -7.93 18.20
CA LYS A 125 4.83 -8.10 16.90
C LYS A 125 4.78 -9.56 16.46
N GLU A 126 4.34 -9.82 15.23
CA GLU A 126 4.21 -11.19 14.69
C GLU A 126 4.63 -11.25 13.21
N THR A 127 5.14 -12.40 12.78
CA THR A 127 5.54 -12.65 11.39
C THR A 127 4.80 -13.86 10.85
N GLY A 128 4.22 -13.75 9.64
CA GLY A 128 3.45 -14.84 9.04
C GLY A 128 2.65 -14.41 7.81
N GLN A 129 1.72 -15.28 7.40
CA GLN A 129 0.69 -14.98 6.40
C GLN A 129 -0.56 -14.45 7.12
N PHE A 130 -0.91 -13.20 6.88
CA PHE A 130 -2.03 -12.51 7.55
C PHE A 130 -3.08 -11.98 6.56
N GLY A 131 -2.88 -12.17 5.26
CA GLY A 131 -3.80 -11.65 4.25
C GLY A 131 -3.76 -10.13 4.12
N ILE A 132 -2.63 -9.50 4.48
CA ILE A 132 -2.39 -8.07 4.25
C ILE A 132 -2.18 -7.86 2.75
N ASN A 133 -3.24 -7.49 2.05
CA ASN A 133 -3.25 -7.34 0.60
C ASN A 133 -3.23 -5.85 0.21
N ILE A 134 -2.89 -5.53 -1.04
CA ILE A 134 -3.13 -4.22 -1.66
C ILE A 134 -4.37 -4.35 -2.54
N HIS A 135 -5.42 -3.57 -2.28
CA HIS A 135 -6.68 -3.69 -3.01
C HIS A 135 -7.44 -2.36 -3.14
N ARG A 136 -8.58 -2.39 -3.84
CA ARG A 136 -9.48 -1.23 -3.92
C ARG A 136 -10.05 -0.89 -2.56
N GLY A 137 -9.95 0.37 -2.14
CA GLY A 137 -10.65 0.85 -0.94
C GLY A 137 -12.12 1.22 -1.22
N SER A 138 -12.70 2.09 -0.39
CA SER A 138 -14.10 2.53 -0.52
C SER A 138 -14.21 4.06 -0.46
N ILE A 139 -15.35 4.58 -0.91
CA ILE A 139 -15.64 6.03 -0.86
C ILE A 139 -15.93 6.47 0.58
N ASN A 140 -16.52 5.59 1.39
CA ASN A 140 -17.01 5.91 2.73
C ASN A 140 -16.11 5.40 3.87
N SER A 141 -15.05 4.64 3.54
CA SER A 141 -14.02 4.18 4.47
C SER A 141 -12.79 3.73 3.69
N THR A 142 -11.65 3.55 4.35
CA THR A 142 -10.49 2.93 3.67
C THR A 142 -10.63 1.41 3.50
N SER A 143 -11.70 0.81 4.06
CA SER A 143 -12.06 -0.62 3.94
C SER A 143 -10.92 -1.59 4.25
N SER A 144 -10.14 -1.28 5.28
CA SER A 144 -8.97 -2.05 5.69
C SER A 144 -9.06 -2.52 7.14
N GLU A 145 -8.91 -3.82 7.35
CA GLU A 145 -8.60 -4.40 8.67
C GLU A 145 -7.09 -4.75 8.80
N GLY A 146 -6.25 -4.03 8.05
CA GLY A 146 -4.79 -4.20 8.02
C GLY A 146 -4.20 -4.24 6.60
N CYS A 147 -5.04 -4.36 5.57
CA CYS A 147 -4.67 -4.27 4.16
C CYS A 147 -4.29 -2.84 3.74
N GLN A 148 -3.60 -2.73 2.60
CA GLN A 148 -3.31 -1.45 1.96
C GLN A 148 -4.36 -1.19 0.90
N THR A 149 -4.86 0.03 0.82
CA THR A 149 -5.93 0.38 -0.11
C THR A 149 -5.59 1.57 -0.97
N ILE A 150 -5.93 1.49 -2.25
CA ILE A 150 -5.88 2.60 -3.20
C ILE A 150 -7.26 3.25 -3.24
N LYS A 151 -7.28 4.58 -3.38
CA LYS A 151 -8.52 5.35 -3.57
C LYS A 151 -9.35 4.76 -4.74
N PRO A 152 -10.68 4.58 -4.62
CA PRO A 152 -11.48 3.81 -5.58
C PRO A 152 -11.37 4.28 -7.05
N ASP A 153 -11.32 5.58 -7.29
CA ASP A 153 -11.22 6.20 -8.62
C ASP A 153 -9.83 6.02 -9.27
N GLN A 154 -8.84 5.61 -8.48
CA GLN A 154 -7.46 5.38 -8.93
C GLN A 154 -7.11 3.89 -9.05
N TRP A 155 -7.97 3.00 -8.54
CA TRP A 155 -7.67 1.58 -8.42
C TRP A 155 -7.47 0.88 -9.77
N GLU A 156 -8.32 1.13 -10.75
CA GLU A 156 -8.22 0.45 -12.05
C GLU A 156 -6.94 0.86 -12.79
N GLU A 157 -6.54 2.13 -12.72
CA GLU A 157 -5.25 2.59 -13.25
C GLU A 157 -4.09 1.93 -12.50
N PHE A 158 -4.10 1.93 -11.16
CA PHE A 158 -3.06 1.30 -10.35
C PHE A 158 -2.88 -0.17 -10.70
N ARG A 159 -3.98 -0.93 -10.67
CA ARG A 159 -4.00 -2.37 -10.91
C ARG A 159 -3.61 -2.69 -12.36
N GLY A 160 -4.13 -1.95 -13.33
CA GLY A 160 -3.82 -2.12 -14.74
C GLY A 160 -2.35 -1.83 -15.04
N ALA A 161 -1.84 -0.71 -14.53
CA ALA A 161 -0.43 -0.34 -14.69
C ALA A 161 0.49 -1.38 -14.05
N LEU A 162 0.27 -1.77 -12.79
CA LEU A 162 1.16 -2.72 -12.12
C LEU A 162 1.20 -4.07 -12.83
N ASN A 163 0.05 -4.61 -13.25
CA ASN A 163 0.02 -5.86 -14.01
C ASN A 163 0.73 -5.74 -15.37
N ARG A 164 0.58 -4.60 -16.07
CA ARG A 164 1.28 -4.36 -17.34
C ARG A 164 2.79 -4.30 -17.14
N GLU A 165 3.27 -3.56 -16.14
CA GLU A 165 4.71 -3.48 -15.86
C GLU A 165 5.27 -4.85 -15.46
N LEU A 166 4.56 -5.60 -14.60
CA LEU A 166 4.96 -6.97 -14.21
C LEU A 166 5.09 -7.88 -15.43
N ALA A 167 4.11 -7.85 -16.34
CA ALA A 167 4.15 -8.63 -17.57
C ALA A 167 5.30 -8.19 -18.50
N GLN A 168 5.50 -6.89 -18.66
CA GLN A 168 6.55 -6.32 -19.51
C GLN A 168 7.95 -6.77 -19.09
N TYR A 169 8.22 -6.84 -17.78
CA TYR A 169 9.53 -7.24 -17.25
C TYR A 169 9.58 -8.70 -16.76
N GLY A 170 8.57 -9.53 -17.09
CA GLY A 170 8.56 -10.95 -16.75
C GLY A 170 8.57 -11.27 -15.25
N GLN A 171 8.05 -10.36 -14.42
CA GLN A 171 8.02 -10.50 -12.97
C GLN A 171 6.68 -11.08 -12.50
N GLU A 172 6.69 -12.25 -11.84
CA GLU A 172 5.49 -12.84 -11.23
C GLU A 172 5.16 -12.24 -9.85
N SER A 173 6.14 -11.59 -9.23
CA SER A 173 6.04 -10.92 -7.93
C SER A 173 6.86 -9.63 -7.93
N PHE A 174 6.62 -8.77 -6.94
CA PHE A 174 7.34 -7.52 -6.77
C PHE A 174 7.66 -7.27 -5.29
N PRO A 175 8.71 -6.49 -5.00
CA PRO A 175 8.92 -5.96 -3.67
C PRO A 175 7.92 -4.83 -3.42
N TYR A 176 7.18 -4.95 -2.34
CA TYR A 176 6.41 -3.89 -1.70
C TYR A 176 7.21 -3.35 -0.52
N ILE A 177 7.59 -2.09 -0.59
CA ILE A 177 8.42 -1.44 0.42
C ILE A 177 7.52 -0.47 1.19
N LEU A 178 7.41 -0.62 2.49
CA LEU A 178 6.70 0.33 3.33
C LEU A 178 7.71 1.14 4.15
N ILE A 179 7.61 2.46 4.07
CA ILE A 179 8.40 3.40 4.88
C ILE A 179 7.48 4.38 5.60
N GLU A 180 8.03 4.99 6.65
CA GLU A 180 7.39 6.09 7.37
C GLU A 180 7.72 7.42 6.68
N GLY A 181 6.72 8.29 6.57
CA GLY A 181 6.81 9.64 6.03
C GLY A 181 6.72 10.73 7.11
N PRO A 182 6.53 11.99 6.69
CA PRO A 182 6.61 12.46 5.31
C PRO A 182 8.07 12.39 4.82
N ILE A 183 8.25 12.18 3.52
CA ILE A 183 9.56 12.31 2.88
C ILE A 183 9.66 13.73 2.31
N ARG A 184 10.80 14.39 2.53
CA ARG A 184 11.08 15.77 2.07
C ARG A 184 11.74 15.77 0.70
#